data_AF-A0A6P7H6K8-F1
#
_entry.id   AF-A0A6P7H6K8-F1
#
_cell.length_a   1.000
_cell.length_b   1.000
_cell.length_c   1.000
_cell.angle_alpha   90.00
_cell.angle_beta   90.00
_cell.angle_gamma   90.00
#
_symmetry.space_group_name_H-M   'P 1'
#
loop_
_entity.id
_entity.type
_entity.pdbx_description
1 polymer ?
#
loop_
_entity_poly.entity_id
_entity_poly.type
_entity_poly.pdbx_seq_one_letter_code
_entity_poly.pdbx_strand_id
1 'polypeptide(L)'
;MVIGKYGTEESENEFPLPTPLSATASFDFDEMPWFPKKISEIDLAQNVLMYGSELDADHPGFKDPVYRKRREQFYQIAMKYKYGDPIPKVKYTPEEIKTWDCCHELLGHMPLLANPSFAQFSQELGLASLGACQEDIDKLATLYFFTVEFGLAKQDGELKVYGAGLLSSVAELKHAIEAKDNVKRFDPDLTCQQECIITDYQLGYWYTDSFEEAKEKMR
;
A
#
# COMPACT_ATOMS: atom_id res chain seq x y z
N MET A 1 34.66 -46.15 -9.02
CA MET A 1 35.26 -47.12 -9.96
C MET A 1 34.64 -46.86 -11.33
N VAL A 2 35.42 -46.49 -12.34
CA VAL A 2 34.91 -46.18 -13.69
C VAL A 2 34.90 -47.46 -14.52
N ILE A 3 33.76 -47.85 -15.10
CA ILE A 3 33.73 -48.64 -16.34
C ILE A 3 32.48 -48.28 -17.13
N GLY A 4 32.64 -47.61 -18.28
CA GLY A 4 31.62 -47.57 -19.32
C GLY A 4 31.84 -48.73 -20.31
N LYS A 5 30.80 -49.13 -21.03
CA LYS A 5 30.92 -49.97 -22.23
C LYS A 5 30.06 -49.39 -23.34
N TYR A 6 30.67 -49.17 -24.50
CA TYR A 6 29.95 -49.00 -25.75
C TYR A 6 29.50 -50.37 -26.25
N GLY A 7 28.28 -50.42 -26.80
CA GLY A 7 27.73 -51.53 -27.57
C GLY A 7 27.06 -50.95 -28.83
N THR A 8 27.21 -51.62 -29.95
CA THR A 8 26.86 -51.15 -31.29
C THR A 8 25.52 -51.69 -31.78
N GLU A 9 25.11 -51.16 -32.93
CA GLU A 9 24.04 -51.62 -33.85
C GLU A 9 22.62 -51.09 -33.61
N GLU A 10 21.90 -51.02 -34.74
CA GLU A 10 20.89 -50.02 -35.03
C GLU A 10 19.47 -50.55 -34.77
N SER A 11 18.60 -49.69 -34.23
CA SER A 11 17.16 -49.79 -34.47
C SER A 11 16.60 -48.38 -34.56
N GLU A 12 15.93 -48.08 -35.66
CA GLU A 12 15.24 -46.82 -35.90
C GLU A 12 14.03 -46.71 -34.97
N ASN A 13 14.23 -46.17 -33.76
CA ASN A 13 13.13 -45.65 -32.97
C ASN A 13 12.86 -44.22 -33.42
N GLU A 14 11.77 -44.02 -34.16
CA GLU A 14 11.14 -42.71 -34.30
C GLU A 14 10.82 -42.18 -32.89
N PHE A 15 11.65 -41.26 -32.40
CA PHE A 15 11.21 -40.37 -31.34
C PHE A 15 10.05 -39.55 -31.92
N PRO A 16 8.87 -39.52 -31.27
CA PRO A 16 7.84 -38.58 -31.70
C PRO A 16 8.45 -37.18 -31.66
N LEU A 17 8.22 -36.41 -32.73
CA LEU A 17 8.60 -35.00 -32.76
C LEU A 17 8.17 -34.37 -31.44
N PRO A 18 9.04 -33.61 -30.74
CA PRO A 18 8.65 -33.00 -29.49
C PRO A 18 7.38 -32.21 -29.75
N THR A 19 6.30 -32.57 -29.06
CA THR A 19 5.04 -31.83 -29.11
C THR A 19 5.41 -30.37 -29.00
N PRO A 20 5.06 -29.52 -29.99
CA PRO A 20 5.43 -28.12 -29.91
C PRO A 20 4.96 -27.63 -28.56
N LEU A 21 5.90 -27.14 -27.74
CA LEU A 21 5.58 -26.50 -26.48
C LEU A 21 4.46 -25.51 -26.82
N SER A 22 3.25 -25.84 -26.36
CA SER A 22 2.06 -25.03 -26.64
C SER A 22 2.46 -23.64 -26.26
N ALA A 23 2.58 -22.75 -27.27
CA ALA A 23 3.24 -21.48 -27.08
C ALA A 23 2.58 -20.84 -25.86
N THR A 24 3.35 -20.70 -24.77
CA THR A 24 2.92 -19.92 -23.62
C THR A 24 2.51 -18.60 -24.23
N ALA A 25 1.22 -18.26 -24.13
CA ALA A 25 0.68 -17.08 -24.78
C ALA A 25 1.66 -15.95 -24.49
N SER A 26 2.21 -15.35 -25.56
CA SER A 26 3.16 -14.26 -25.42
C SER A 26 2.49 -13.23 -24.55
N PHE A 27 2.97 -13.08 -23.32
CA PHE A 27 2.29 -12.29 -22.30
C PHE A 27 2.24 -10.88 -22.84
N ASP A 28 1.06 -10.44 -23.27
CA ASP A 28 0.98 -9.32 -24.20
C ASP A 28 1.08 -8.02 -23.41
N PHE A 29 2.30 -7.49 -23.35
CA PHE A 29 2.63 -6.30 -22.57
C PHE A 29 1.94 -5.04 -23.11
N ASP A 30 1.36 -5.08 -24.31
CA ASP A 30 0.70 -3.93 -24.95
C ASP A 30 -0.73 -3.67 -24.43
N GLU A 31 -1.41 -4.67 -23.83
CA GLU A 31 -2.73 -4.49 -23.18
C GLU A 31 -2.63 -4.10 -21.69
N MET A 32 -1.45 -4.20 -21.09
CA MET A 32 -1.26 -4.00 -19.65
C MET A 32 -1.11 -2.51 -19.28
N PRO A 33 -1.78 -2.02 -18.22
CA PRO A 33 -1.59 -0.66 -17.71
C PRO A 33 -0.12 -0.32 -17.44
N TRP A 34 0.29 0.90 -17.81
CA TRP A 34 1.66 1.37 -17.59
C TRP A 34 1.99 1.41 -16.09
N PHE A 35 3.19 0.95 -15.73
CA PHE A 35 3.75 1.07 -14.39
C PHE A 35 5.26 1.37 -14.45
N PRO A 36 5.83 2.05 -13.42
CA PRO A 36 7.25 2.37 -13.38
C PRO A 36 8.09 1.09 -13.18
N LYS A 37 9.06 0.87 -14.08
CA LYS A 37 9.99 -0.28 -14.05
C LYS A 37 11.31 0.08 -13.36
N LYS A 38 11.56 1.36 -13.14
CA LYS A 38 12.67 1.89 -12.33
C LYS A 38 12.14 2.89 -11.31
N ILE A 39 12.81 2.99 -10.16
CA ILE A 39 12.46 3.96 -9.12
C ILE A 39 12.46 5.42 -9.61
N SER A 40 13.29 5.77 -10.60
CA SER A 40 13.30 7.09 -11.25
C SER A 40 12.06 7.37 -12.11
N GLU A 41 11.32 6.34 -12.52
CA GLU A 41 10.10 6.47 -13.33
C GLU A 41 8.87 6.81 -12.46
N ILE A 42 8.98 6.78 -11.12
CA ILE A 42 7.96 7.31 -10.20
C ILE A 42 7.71 8.82 -10.45
N ASP A 43 8.70 9.55 -10.95
CA ASP A 43 8.55 10.96 -11.36
C ASP A 43 7.53 11.17 -12.50
N LEU A 44 7.17 10.10 -13.23
CA LEU A 44 6.13 10.10 -14.27
C LEU A 44 4.74 9.79 -13.71
N ALA A 45 4.64 9.28 -12.48
CA ALA A 45 3.40 8.99 -11.78
C ALA A 45 2.87 10.18 -10.94
N GLN A 46 3.42 11.39 -11.14
CA GLN A 46 3.05 12.62 -10.42
C GLN A 46 1.67 13.21 -10.85
N ASN A 47 0.65 12.37 -10.91
CA ASN A 47 -0.73 12.73 -11.26
C ASN A 47 -1.55 13.02 -10.00
N VAL A 48 -1.44 14.23 -9.45
CA VAL A 48 -2.20 14.65 -8.26
C VAL A 48 -3.67 14.90 -8.65
N LEU A 49 -4.56 13.96 -8.32
CA LEU A 49 -5.99 14.03 -8.65
C LEU A 49 -6.80 14.93 -7.70
N MET A 50 -6.49 14.90 -6.39
CA MET A 50 -7.19 15.64 -5.34
C MET A 50 -6.19 16.14 -4.27
N TYR A 51 -6.64 17.03 -3.39
CA TYR A 51 -5.88 17.57 -2.25
C TYR A 51 -4.54 18.26 -2.57
N GLY A 52 -4.36 18.76 -3.79
CA GLY A 52 -3.25 19.64 -4.17
C GLY A 52 -3.32 21.02 -3.49
N SER A 53 -3.28 22.09 -4.29
CA SER A 53 -3.50 23.46 -3.78
C SER A 53 -4.97 23.87 -3.72
N GLU A 54 -5.85 23.14 -4.41
CA GLU A 54 -7.30 23.31 -4.30
C GLU A 54 -7.86 22.61 -3.05
N LEU A 55 -8.98 23.14 -2.56
CA LEU A 55 -9.64 22.73 -1.32
C LEU A 55 -11.15 22.66 -1.57
N ASP A 56 -11.79 21.64 -1.00
CA ASP A 56 -13.24 21.52 -0.96
C ASP A 56 -13.88 22.64 -0.13
N ALA A 57 -15.14 22.97 -0.42
CA ALA A 57 -15.81 24.17 0.11
C ALA A 57 -16.08 24.11 1.63
N ASP A 58 -16.10 22.90 2.19
CA ASP A 58 -16.28 22.55 3.60
C ASP A 58 -14.96 22.39 4.37
N HIS A 59 -13.82 22.33 3.67
CA HIS A 59 -12.50 22.26 4.29
C HIS A 59 -12.26 23.48 5.21
N PRO A 60 -11.79 23.31 6.47
CA PRO A 60 -11.71 24.41 7.44
C PRO A 60 -10.82 25.58 6.96
N GLY A 61 -9.75 25.27 6.22
CA GLY A 61 -8.87 26.25 5.57
C GLY A 61 -9.39 26.86 4.25
N PHE A 62 -10.58 26.54 3.76
CA PHE A 62 -11.08 26.98 2.44
C PHE A 62 -11.14 28.51 2.28
N LYS A 63 -11.45 29.22 3.36
CA LYS A 63 -11.51 30.69 3.41
C LYS A 63 -10.25 31.34 3.99
N ASP A 64 -9.25 30.57 4.38
CA ASP A 64 -8.00 31.08 4.94
C ASP A 64 -6.96 31.32 3.83
N PRO A 65 -6.62 32.59 3.51
CA PRO A 65 -5.65 32.90 2.46
C PRO A 65 -4.20 32.57 2.86
N VAL A 66 -3.88 32.53 4.16
CA VAL A 66 -2.56 32.15 4.67
C VAL A 66 -2.36 30.65 4.52
N TYR A 67 -3.33 29.86 4.99
CA TYR A 67 -3.32 28.40 4.84
C TYR A 67 -3.29 27.98 3.35
N ARG A 68 -4.11 28.60 2.49
CA ARG A 68 -4.09 28.31 1.04
C ARG A 68 -2.77 28.64 0.37
N LYS A 69 -2.17 29.80 0.68
CA LYS A 69 -0.84 30.15 0.18
C LYS A 69 0.24 29.19 0.69
N ARG A 70 0.07 28.65 1.90
CA ARG A 70 0.96 27.65 2.49
C ARG A 70 0.82 26.27 1.83
N ARG A 71 -0.41 25.83 1.52
CA ARG A 71 -0.69 24.63 0.71
C ARG A 71 -0.07 24.71 -0.69
N GLU A 72 -0.22 25.84 -1.38
CA GLU A 72 0.43 26.09 -2.67
C GLU A 72 1.96 25.97 -2.59
N GLN A 73 2.60 26.47 -1.52
CA GLN A 73 4.05 26.28 -1.32
C GLN A 73 4.45 24.80 -1.23
N PHE A 74 3.70 23.98 -0.47
CA PHE A 74 3.99 22.55 -0.37
C PHE A 74 3.74 21.81 -1.70
N TYR A 75 2.65 22.13 -2.40
CA TYR A 75 2.36 21.59 -3.73
C TYR A 75 3.48 21.90 -4.74
N GLN A 76 3.96 23.15 -4.78
CA GLN A 76 5.07 23.56 -5.65
C GLN A 76 6.41 22.93 -5.28
N ILE A 77 6.61 22.50 -4.04
CA ILE A 77 7.80 21.74 -3.63
C ILE A 77 7.69 20.29 -4.13
N ALA A 78 6.53 19.65 -3.94
CA ALA A 78 6.29 18.28 -4.41
C ALA A 78 6.39 18.15 -5.94
N MET A 79 5.77 19.06 -6.70
CA MET A 79 5.80 19.04 -8.17
C MET A 79 7.19 19.31 -8.78
N LYS A 80 8.11 19.93 -8.01
CA LYS A 80 9.48 20.20 -8.46
C LYS A 80 10.48 19.11 -8.08
N TYR A 81 10.14 18.25 -7.13
CA TYR A 81 11.00 17.14 -6.74
C TYR A 81 11.15 16.13 -7.87
N LYS A 82 12.38 15.64 -8.06
CA LYS A 82 12.74 14.52 -8.92
C LYS A 82 13.60 13.51 -8.18
N TYR A 83 13.53 12.25 -8.62
CA TYR A 83 14.25 11.16 -8.01
C TYR A 83 15.77 11.42 -8.01
N GLY A 84 16.37 11.40 -6.83
CA GLY A 84 17.79 11.66 -6.60
C GLY A 84 18.08 13.04 -6.01
N ASP A 85 17.12 13.98 -6.06
CA ASP A 85 17.26 15.26 -5.37
C ASP A 85 17.14 15.09 -3.84
N PRO A 86 17.84 15.89 -3.03
CA PRO A 86 17.61 15.93 -1.59
C PRO A 86 16.24 16.57 -1.30
N ILE A 87 15.40 15.89 -0.52
CA ILE A 87 14.08 16.40 -0.11
C ILE A 87 14.24 17.80 0.53
N PRO A 88 13.60 18.86 -0.02
CA PRO A 88 13.78 20.23 0.48
C PRO A 88 13.31 20.39 1.93
N LYS A 89 14.19 20.90 2.79
CA LYS A 89 13.87 21.19 4.19
C LYS A 89 12.93 22.39 4.29
N VAL A 90 11.67 22.15 4.65
CA VAL A 90 10.72 23.24 4.94
C VAL A 90 10.90 23.73 6.38
N LYS A 91 10.95 25.05 6.54
CA LYS A 91 10.83 25.69 7.86
C LYS A 91 9.36 25.85 8.19
N TYR A 92 8.89 25.08 9.18
CA TYR A 92 7.54 25.19 9.72
C TYR A 92 7.37 26.44 10.60
N THR A 93 6.15 26.95 10.70
CA THR A 93 5.79 28.04 11.62
C THR A 93 5.64 27.49 13.04
N PRO A 94 5.71 28.34 14.09
CA PRO A 94 5.44 27.89 15.46
C PRO A 94 4.04 27.30 15.66
N GLU A 95 3.06 27.74 14.86
CA GLU A 95 1.68 27.24 14.87
C GLU A 95 1.56 25.87 14.19
N GLU A 96 2.25 25.67 13.06
CA GLU A 96 2.38 24.36 12.42
C GLU A 96 3.09 23.36 13.33
N ILE A 97 4.17 23.78 13.99
CA ILE A 97 4.91 22.93 14.95
C ILE A 97 4.00 22.57 16.13
N LYS A 98 3.32 23.53 16.76
CA LYS A 98 2.40 23.26 17.88
C LYS A 98 1.23 22.34 17.48
N THR A 99 0.72 22.50 16.26
CA THR A 99 -0.34 21.61 15.72
C THR A 99 0.23 20.22 15.48
N TRP A 100 1.42 20.14 14.89
CA TRP A 100 2.13 18.90 14.68
C TRP A 100 2.47 18.19 15.99
N ASP A 101 2.87 18.89 17.06
CA ASP A 101 3.16 18.28 18.37
C ASP A 101 1.91 17.57 18.91
N CYS A 102 0.73 18.21 18.80
CA CYS A 102 -0.55 17.59 19.14
C CYS A 102 -0.85 16.37 18.24
N CYS A 103 -0.61 16.45 16.94
CA CYS A 103 -0.75 15.31 16.04
C CYS A 103 0.29 14.22 16.31
N HIS A 104 1.51 14.55 16.74
CA HIS A 104 2.65 13.64 16.93
C HIS A 104 2.52 12.82 18.21
N GLU A 105 1.98 13.44 19.27
CA GLU A 105 1.56 12.72 20.49
C GLU A 105 0.44 11.71 20.22
N LEU A 106 -0.36 11.89 19.16
CA LEU A 106 -1.37 10.93 18.70
C LEU A 106 -0.80 9.88 17.73
N LEU A 107 -0.17 10.34 16.64
CA LEU A 107 0.38 9.58 15.52
C LEU A 107 1.52 8.61 15.88
N GLY A 108 1.98 8.58 17.12
CA GLY A 108 2.82 7.49 17.63
C GLY A 108 4.14 7.31 16.86
N HIS A 109 4.89 8.41 16.64
CA HIS A 109 6.29 8.45 16.14
C HIS A 109 6.62 7.79 14.77
N MET A 110 5.66 7.29 13.97
CA MET A 110 5.90 6.56 12.70
C MET A 110 6.80 5.29 12.81
N PRO A 111 6.35 4.20 13.47
CA PRO A 111 7.19 3.03 13.78
C PRO A 111 7.15 1.94 12.71
N LEU A 112 6.12 1.92 11.87
CA LEU A 112 5.74 0.72 11.11
C LEU A 112 6.54 0.55 9.82
N LEU A 113 6.80 1.62 9.05
CA LEU A 113 7.74 1.54 7.93
C LEU A 113 9.20 1.30 8.38
N ALA A 114 9.51 1.51 9.66
CA ALA A 114 10.79 1.12 10.27
C ALA A 114 10.81 -0.35 10.74
N ASN A 115 9.66 -1.03 10.79
CA ASN A 115 9.56 -2.46 11.03
C ASN A 115 9.75 -3.22 9.69
N PRO A 116 10.76 -4.10 9.55
CA PRO A 116 11.02 -4.79 8.28
C PRO A 116 9.87 -5.65 7.76
N SER A 117 9.10 -6.27 8.65
CA SER A 117 7.99 -7.16 8.29
C SER A 117 6.79 -6.38 7.76
N PHE A 118 6.46 -5.25 8.40
CA PHE A 118 5.44 -4.33 7.90
C PHE A 118 5.87 -3.67 6.58
N ALA A 119 7.13 -3.22 6.47
CA ALA A 119 7.64 -2.63 5.24
C ALA A 119 7.60 -3.62 4.06
N GLN A 120 7.87 -4.90 4.29
CA GLN A 120 7.67 -5.96 3.29
C GLN A 120 6.20 -6.15 2.94
N PHE A 121 5.29 -6.17 3.91
CA PHE A 121 3.84 -6.27 3.66
C PHE A 121 3.33 -5.09 2.80
N SER A 122 3.70 -3.85 3.14
CA SER A 122 3.39 -2.67 2.31
C SER A 122 4.03 -2.75 0.92
N GLN A 123 5.20 -3.39 0.78
CA GLN A 123 5.82 -3.61 -0.52
C GLN A 123 5.06 -4.63 -1.37
N GLU A 124 4.56 -5.75 -0.81
CA GLU A 124 3.77 -6.72 -1.59
C GLU A 124 2.47 -6.10 -2.11
N LEU A 125 1.77 -5.28 -1.31
CA LEU A 125 0.62 -4.48 -1.77
C LEU A 125 0.98 -3.60 -2.98
N GLY A 126 2.13 -2.94 -2.94
CA GLY A 126 2.63 -2.14 -4.05
C GLY A 126 3.02 -2.98 -5.28
N LEU A 127 3.64 -4.15 -5.09
CA LEU A 127 4.03 -5.06 -6.18
C LEU A 127 2.80 -5.68 -6.86
N ALA A 128 1.78 -6.06 -6.10
CA ALA A 128 0.51 -6.57 -6.62
C ALA A 128 -0.22 -5.54 -7.51
N SER A 129 0.00 -4.24 -7.30
CA SER A 129 -0.59 -3.18 -8.13
C SER A 129 0.08 -3.01 -9.52
N LEU A 130 1.28 -3.56 -9.74
CA LEU A 130 2.05 -3.30 -10.95
C LEU A 130 1.45 -4.00 -12.17
N GLY A 131 0.76 -3.24 -13.02
CA GLY A 131 0.07 -3.75 -14.20
C GLY A 131 -1.30 -4.38 -13.91
N ALA A 132 -1.80 -4.26 -12.68
CA ALA A 132 -3.15 -4.68 -12.32
C ALA A 132 -4.22 -3.85 -13.05
N CYS A 133 -5.39 -4.45 -13.33
CA CYS A 133 -6.51 -3.72 -13.91
C CYS A 133 -7.16 -2.80 -12.86
N GLN A 134 -7.95 -1.80 -13.29
CA GLN A 134 -8.55 -0.83 -12.36
C GLN A 134 -9.39 -1.50 -11.25
N GLU A 135 -10.14 -2.56 -11.57
CA GLU A 135 -10.94 -3.31 -10.59
C GLU A 135 -10.06 -3.92 -9.48
N ASP A 136 -8.87 -4.39 -9.83
CA ASP A 136 -7.92 -4.97 -8.87
C ASP A 136 -7.13 -3.89 -8.12
N ILE A 137 -6.87 -2.73 -8.75
CA ILE A 137 -6.37 -1.53 -8.05
C ILE A 137 -7.36 -1.07 -6.98
N ASP A 138 -8.65 -1.05 -7.28
CA ASP A 138 -9.69 -0.65 -6.32
C ASP A 138 -9.77 -1.66 -5.15
N LYS A 139 -9.70 -2.97 -5.44
CA LYS A 139 -9.57 -4.03 -4.40
C LYS A 139 -8.33 -3.83 -3.54
N LEU A 140 -7.16 -3.58 -4.15
CA LEU A 140 -5.90 -3.36 -3.43
C LEU A 140 -5.94 -2.09 -2.57
N ALA A 141 -6.62 -1.04 -3.03
CA ALA A 141 -6.85 0.17 -2.24
C ALA A 141 -7.73 -0.13 -1.00
N THR A 142 -8.80 -0.92 -1.14
CA THR A 142 -9.62 -1.39 -0.02
C THR A 142 -8.80 -2.24 0.97
N LEU A 143 -7.92 -3.12 0.47
CA LEU A 143 -7.02 -3.93 1.31
C LEU A 143 -5.99 -3.06 2.06
N TYR A 144 -5.39 -2.08 1.39
CA TYR A 144 -4.53 -1.09 2.02
C TYR A 144 -5.28 -0.31 3.12
N PHE A 145 -6.51 0.14 2.84
CA PHE A 145 -7.33 0.89 3.79
C PHE A 145 -7.62 0.09 5.07
N PHE A 146 -8.13 -1.15 4.96
CA PHE A 146 -8.46 -1.98 6.12
C PHE A 146 -7.25 -2.65 6.79
N THR A 147 -6.03 -2.39 6.32
CA THR A 147 -4.78 -2.84 6.97
C THR A 147 -3.90 -1.65 7.37
N VAL A 148 -3.26 -0.98 6.42
CA VAL A 148 -2.32 0.12 6.67
C VAL A 148 -2.98 1.31 7.36
N GLU A 149 -4.24 1.65 7.04
CA GLU A 149 -4.94 2.79 7.66
C GLU A 149 -5.76 2.40 8.90
N PHE A 150 -6.51 1.29 8.87
CA PHE A 150 -7.44 0.91 9.96
C PHE A 150 -7.23 -0.51 10.52
N GLY A 151 -6.04 -1.09 10.33
CA GLY A 151 -5.72 -2.45 10.75
C GLY A 151 -5.36 -2.63 12.23
N LEU A 152 -5.64 -3.85 12.72
CA LEU A 152 -5.34 -4.33 14.06
C LEU A 152 -4.34 -5.50 14.01
N ALA A 153 -3.47 -5.62 15.01
CA ALA A 153 -2.58 -6.77 15.17
C ALA A 153 -2.94 -7.52 16.45
N LYS A 154 -2.90 -8.85 16.42
CA LYS A 154 -3.06 -9.68 17.61
C LYS A 154 -1.69 -10.08 18.14
N GLN A 155 -1.34 -9.60 19.33
CA GLN A 155 -0.06 -9.88 19.98
C GLN A 155 -0.31 -10.43 21.38
N ASP A 156 0.31 -11.57 21.71
CA ASP A 156 0.20 -12.22 23.02
C ASP A 156 -1.25 -12.55 23.44
N GLY A 157 -2.15 -12.69 22.47
CA GLY A 157 -3.58 -12.93 22.66
C GLY A 157 -4.43 -11.65 22.72
N GLU A 158 -3.82 -10.48 22.86
CA GLU A 158 -4.48 -9.18 22.92
C GLU A 158 -4.54 -8.50 21.54
N LEU A 159 -5.60 -7.73 21.29
CA LEU A 159 -5.70 -6.88 20.11
C LEU A 159 -4.99 -5.54 20.37
N LYS A 160 -4.12 -5.15 19.45
CA LYS A 160 -3.39 -3.88 19.42
C LYS A 160 -3.65 -3.18 18.09
N VAL A 161 -3.52 -1.87 18.08
CA VAL A 161 -3.71 -1.05 16.88
C VAL A 161 -2.38 -0.84 16.16
N TYR A 162 -2.41 -0.90 14.83
CA TYR A 162 -1.30 -0.44 14.00
C TYR A 162 -1.74 0.50 12.86
N GLY A 163 -3.00 0.48 12.44
CA GLY A 163 -3.50 1.34 11.36
C GLY A 163 -3.20 2.83 11.60
N ALA A 164 -2.64 3.52 10.59
CA ALA A 164 -2.23 4.92 10.70
C ALA A 164 -3.41 5.86 10.96
N GLY A 165 -4.54 5.67 10.29
CA GLY A 165 -5.81 6.35 10.55
C GLY A 165 -6.28 6.17 12.00
N LEU A 166 -6.26 4.95 12.53
CA LEU A 166 -6.60 4.67 13.93
C LEU A 166 -5.66 5.36 14.92
N LEU A 167 -4.34 5.30 14.69
CA LEU A 167 -3.36 5.99 15.54
C LEU A 167 -3.52 7.52 15.45
N SER A 168 -3.93 8.06 14.30
CA SER A 168 -4.15 9.49 14.11
C SER A 168 -5.40 10.05 14.79
N SER A 169 -6.38 9.19 15.13
CA SER A 169 -7.71 9.61 15.59
C SER A 169 -8.09 8.97 16.93
N VAL A 170 -8.04 9.77 18.01
CA VAL A 170 -8.46 9.34 19.36
C VAL A 170 -9.91 8.83 19.39
N ALA A 171 -10.77 9.40 18.55
CA ALA A 171 -12.19 9.04 18.50
C ALA A 171 -12.39 7.68 17.81
N GLU A 172 -11.77 7.49 16.65
CA GLU A 172 -11.78 6.22 15.92
C GLU A 172 -11.12 5.10 16.74
N LEU A 173 -9.98 5.39 17.39
CA LEU A 173 -9.27 4.46 18.25
C LEU A 173 -10.15 3.91 19.39
N LYS A 174 -10.93 4.79 20.04
CA LYS A 174 -11.87 4.38 21.09
C LYS A 174 -13.00 3.53 20.52
N HIS A 175 -13.61 3.97 19.42
CA HIS A 175 -14.68 3.23 18.75
C HIS A 175 -14.21 1.84 18.31
N ALA A 176 -13.01 1.70 17.74
CA ALA A 176 -12.43 0.40 17.37
C ALA A 176 -12.16 -0.54 18.57
N ILE A 177 -11.78 0.01 19.74
CA ILE A 177 -11.57 -0.77 20.97
C ILE A 177 -12.90 -1.21 21.60
N GLU A 178 -13.95 -0.39 21.47
CA GLU A 178 -15.29 -0.65 22.00
C GLU A 178 -16.12 -1.58 21.08
N ALA A 179 -15.99 -1.43 19.75
CA ALA A 179 -16.72 -2.19 18.72
C ALA A 179 -16.17 -3.62 18.48
N LYS A 180 -15.89 -4.37 19.56
CA LYS A 180 -15.26 -5.71 19.49
C LYS A 180 -16.05 -6.72 18.66
N ASP A 181 -17.37 -6.62 18.63
CA ASP A 181 -18.23 -7.49 17.82
C ASP A 181 -18.07 -7.26 16.30
N ASN A 182 -17.51 -6.11 15.90
CA ASN A 182 -17.22 -5.74 14.52
C ASN A 182 -15.76 -6.05 14.11
N VAL A 183 -14.96 -6.64 14.99
CA VAL A 183 -13.57 -7.03 14.71
C VAL A 183 -13.52 -8.42 14.07
N LYS A 184 -12.99 -8.49 12.84
CA LYS A 184 -12.91 -9.71 12.01
C LYS A 184 -11.45 -10.07 11.75
N ARG A 185 -11.16 -11.33 11.39
CA ARG A 185 -9.81 -11.71 10.93
C ARG A 185 -9.61 -11.22 9.50
N PHE A 186 -8.43 -10.71 9.18
CA PHE A 186 -8.05 -10.30 7.83
C PHE A 186 -8.08 -11.48 6.85
N ASP A 187 -8.80 -11.28 5.76
CA ASP A 187 -9.01 -12.23 4.67
C ASP A 187 -9.18 -11.42 3.37
N PRO A 188 -8.19 -11.38 2.47
CA PRO A 188 -8.22 -10.49 1.30
C PRO A 188 -9.47 -10.65 0.43
N ASP A 189 -9.90 -11.89 0.20
CA ASP A 189 -11.04 -12.19 -0.68
C ASP A 189 -12.35 -11.57 -0.16
N LEU A 190 -12.49 -11.48 1.16
CA LEU A 190 -13.66 -10.88 1.82
C LEU A 190 -13.46 -9.39 2.12
N THR A 191 -12.23 -8.97 2.43
CA THR A 191 -11.90 -7.61 2.86
C THR A 191 -11.89 -6.64 1.67
N CYS A 192 -11.48 -7.09 0.47
CA CYS A 192 -11.51 -6.24 -0.73
C CYS A 192 -12.92 -5.82 -1.19
N GLN A 193 -13.97 -6.50 -0.70
CA GLN A 193 -15.38 -6.24 -1.03
C GLN A 193 -16.05 -5.23 -0.07
N GLN A 194 -15.32 -4.68 0.90
CA GLN A 194 -15.88 -3.83 1.95
C GLN A 194 -15.88 -2.35 1.52
N GLU A 195 -16.85 -1.58 2.00
CA GLU A 195 -16.97 -0.15 1.73
C GLU A 195 -16.04 0.67 2.64
N CYS A 196 -15.12 1.44 2.06
CA CYS A 196 -14.25 2.35 2.80
C CYS A 196 -14.99 3.65 3.14
N ILE A 197 -15.29 3.86 4.43
CA ILE A 197 -15.99 5.06 4.89
C ILE A 197 -14.96 6.14 5.22
N ILE A 198 -15.00 7.27 4.50
CA ILE A 198 -14.02 8.37 4.67
C ILE A 198 -14.56 9.57 5.47
N THR A 199 -15.85 9.56 5.84
CA THR A 199 -16.55 10.69 6.48
C THR A 199 -17.09 10.41 7.89
N ASP A 200 -17.05 9.15 8.34
CA ASP A 200 -17.58 8.67 9.62
C ASP A 200 -16.75 7.44 10.06
N TYR A 201 -17.00 6.92 11.26
CA TYR A 201 -16.26 5.77 11.79
C TYR A 201 -16.49 4.48 10.98
N GLN A 202 -15.50 3.59 10.98
CA GLN A 202 -15.62 2.31 10.28
C GLN A 202 -16.68 1.38 10.92
N LEU A 203 -17.39 0.65 10.05
CA LEU A 203 -18.35 -0.39 10.46
C LEU A 203 -17.70 -1.73 10.82
N GLY A 204 -16.41 -1.90 10.54
CA GLY A 204 -15.65 -3.11 10.82
C GLY A 204 -14.15 -2.85 10.85
N TYR A 205 -13.43 -3.71 11.56
CA TYR A 205 -11.97 -3.65 11.68
C TYR A 205 -11.39 -5.04 11.45
N TRP A 206 -10.22 -5.11 10.81
CA TRP A 206 -9.59 -6.39 10.47
C TRP A 206 -8.28 -6.58 11.23
N TYR A 207 -8.12 -7.76 11.84
CA TYR A 207 -6.90 -8.13 12.55
C TYR A 207 -6.07 -9.20 11.86
N THR A 208 -4.76 -9.09 11.98
CA THR A 208 -3.77 -10.10 11.59
C THR A 208 -3.04 -10.64 12.82
N ASP A 209 -2.66 -11.93 12.82
CA ASP A 209 -1.84 -12.50 13.90
C ASP A 209 -0.36 -12.09 13.75
N SER A 210 0.08 -11.74 12.53
CA SER A 210 1.39 -11.15 12.24
C SER A 210 1.41 -10.36 10.92
N PHE A 211 2.43 -9.54 10.68
CA PHE A 211 2.65 -8.92 9.37
C PHE A 211 3.14 -9.93 8.33
N GLU A 212 3.77 -11.02 8.77
CA GLU A 212 4.12 -12.16 7.94
C GLU A 212 2.87 -12.89 7.40
N GLU A 213 1.85 -13.13 8.23
CA GLU A 213 0.56 -13.68 7.77
C GLU A 213 -0.09 -12.73 6.75
N ALA A 214 -0.11 -11.43 7.04
CA ALA A 214 -0.66 -10.43 6.15
C ALA A 214 0.05 -10.44 4.78
N LYS A 215 1.39 -10.51 4.79
CA LYS A 215 2.24 -10.60 3.61
C LYS A 215 2.02 -11.88 2.81
N GLU A 216 1.90 -13.02 3.48
CA GLU A 216 1.63 -14.31 2.82
C GLU A 216 0.26 -14.37 2.16
N LYS A 217 -0.74 -13.68 2.74
CA LYS A 217 -2.09 -13.55 2.15
C LYS A 217 -2.16 -12.61 0.95
N MET A 218 -1.16 -11.75 0.72
CA MET A 218 -1.11 -10.83 -0.42
C MET A 218 -0.37 -11.40 -1.65
N ARG A 219 -0.02 -12.70 -1.64
CA ARG A 219 0.78 -13.38 -2.68
C ARG A 219 -0.01 -14.45 -3.43
#